data_AF-B0XH49-F1
#
_entry.id   AF-B0XH49-F1
#
_cell.length_a   1.000
_cell.length_b   1.000
_cell.length_c   1.000
_cell.angle_alpha   90.00
_cell.angle_beta   90.00
_cell.angle_gamma   90.00
#
_symmetry.space_group_name_H-M   'P 1'
#
loop_
_entity.id
_entity.type
_entity.pdbx_description
1 polymer ?
#
loop_
_entity_poly.entity_id
_entity_poly.type
_entity_poly.pdbx_seq_one_letter_code
_entity_poly.pdbx_strand_id
1 'polypeptide(L)' 'IIGAGLFAFSIYIRAEPGIDEWIRLLDIYEYYIGVYILIGAGALVMIFSFLGCCSALMEHSTALYAVSSIFRQLIYRL' A
#
# COMPACT_ATOMS: atom_id res chain seq x y z
N ILE A 1 5.80 9.26 -2.68
CA ILE A 1 4.93 9.68 -3.81
C ILE A 1 4.18 8.50 -4.40
N ILE A 2 4.86 7.46 -4.89
CA ILE A 2 4.21 6.26 -5.47
C ILE A 2 3.19 5.61 -4.51
N GLY A 3 3.55 5.42 -3.23
CA GLY A 3 2.62 4.84 -2.24
C GLY A 3 1.36 5.68 -2.01
N ALA A 4 1.50 7.02 -1.99
CA ALA A 4 0.35 7.91 -1.87
C ALA A 4 -0.54 7.88 -3.12
N GLY A 5 0.05 7.77 -4.31
CA GLY A 5 -0.69 7.63 -5.57
C GLY A 5 -1.47 6.31 -5.66
N LEU A 6 -0.83 5.18 -5.30
CA LEU A 6 -1.49 3.87 -5.22
C LEU A 6 -2.63 3.87 -4.20
N PHE A 7 -2.41 4.44 -3.02
CA PHE A 7 -3.43 4.53 -1.99
C PHE A 7 -4.60 5.42 -2.44
N ALA A 8 -4.33 6.60 -2.98
CA ALA A 8 -5.37 7.50 -3.50
C ALA A 8 -6.19 6.85 -4.63
N PHE A 9 -5.52 6.15 -5.56
CA PHE A 9 -6.19 5.42 -6.63
C PHE A 9 -7.08 4.28 -6.11
N SER A 10 -6.60 3.51 -5.14
CA SER A 10 -7.38 2.42 -4.54
C SER A 10 -8.63 2.92 -3.79
N ILE A 11 -8.56 4.08 -3.14
CA ILE A 11 -9.70 4.73 -2.49
C ILE A 11 -10.66 5.31 -3.54
N TYR A 12 -10.13 5.91 -4.61
CA TYR A 12 -10.95 6.44 -5.71
C TYR A 12 -11.85 5.36 -6.32
N ILE A 13 -11.29 4.20 -6.64
CA ILE A 13 -12.05 3.04 -7.16
C ILE A 13 -13.16 2.63 -6.19
N ARG A 14 -12.91 2.71 -4.88
CA ARG A 14 -13.93 2.36 -3.89
C ARG A 14 -15.03 3.42 -3.74
N ALA A 15 -14.73 4.67 -4.04
CA ALA A 15 -15.65 5.79 -3.93
C ALA A 15 -16.54 5.98 -5.16
N GLU A 16 -16.18 5.38 -6.30
CA GLU A 16 -16.92 5.54 -7.55
C GLU A 16 -18.14 4.60 -7.62
N PRO A 17 -19.38 5.13 -7.57
CA PRO A 17 -20.60 4.31 -7.48
C PRO A 17 -20.93 3.58 -8.79
N GLY A 18 -20.36 4.01 -9.92
CA GLY A 18 -20.57 3.35 -11.20
C GLY A 18 -20.02 1.93 -11.19
N ILE A 19 -18.91 1.69 -10.50
CA ILE A 19 -18.21 0.40 -10.51
C ILE A 19 -19.05 -0.67 -9.80
N ASP A 20 -19.72 -0.31 -8.69
CA ASP A 20 -20.62 -1.22 -7.96
C ASP A 20 -21.78 -1.74 -8.84
N GLU A 21 -22.32 -0.91 -9.74
CA GLU A 21 -23.41 -1.30 -10.64
C GLU A 21 -22.92 -2.27 -11.73
N TRP A 22 -21.77 -2.00 -12.35
CA TRP A 22 -21.16 -2.89 -13.32
C TRP A 22 -20.77 -4.24 -12.71
N ILE A 23 -20.26 -4.25 -11.47
CA ILE A 23 -19.87 -5.48 -10.77
C ILE A 23 -21.10 -6.36 -10.48
N ARG A 24 -22.22 -5.76 -10.08
CA ARG A 24 -23.49 -6.49 -9.89
C ARG A 24 -24.06 -7.04 -11.20
N LEU A 25 -23.87 -6.34 -12.31
CA LEU A 25 -24.35 -6.76 -13.61
C LEU A 25 -23.53 -7.93 -14.19
N LEU A 26 -22.24 -7.98 -13.84
CA LEU A 26 -21.29 -8.99 -14.30
C LEU A 26 -21.06 -10.13 -13.27
N ASP A 27 -21.68 -10.06 -12.10
CA ASP A 27 -21.64 -11.03 -10.99
C ASP A 27 -20.22 -11.36 -10.46
N ILE A 28 -19.31 -10.38 -10.45
CA ILE A 28 -17.88 -10.59 -10.10
C ILE A 28 -17.54 -9.94 -8.76
N TYR A 29 -17.89 -10.64 -7.68
CA TYR A 29 -17.61 -10.18 -6.32
C TYR A 29 -16.13 -10.26 -5.92
N GLU A 30 -15.33 -11.10 -6.59
CA GLU A 30 -13.89 -11.23 -6.32
C GLU A 30 -13.12 -9.92 -6.58
N TYR A 31 -13.69 -9.01 -7.37
CA TYR A 31 -13.12 -7.68 -7.59
C TYR A 31 -12.97 -6.89 -6.28
N TYR A 32 -13.95 -6.98 -5.36
CA TYR A 32 -13.86 -6.26 -4.07
C TYR A 32 -12.69 -6.75 -3.22
N ILE A 33 -12.45 -8.07 -3.21
CA ILE A 33 -11.32 -8.66 -2.49
C ILE A 33 -10.00 -8.10 -3.02
N GLY A 34 -9.84 -8.01 -4.35
CA GLY A 34 -8.68 -7.38 -4.97
C GLY A 34 -8.49 -5.92 -4.54
N VAL A 35 -9.56 -5.13 -4.53
CA VAL A 35 -9.50 -3.71 -4.11
C VAL A 35 -9.09 -3.57 -2.64
N TYR A 36 -9.62 -4.39 -1.73
CA TYR A 36 -9.21 -4.38 -0.32
C TYR A 36 -7.72 -4.72 -0.14
N ILE A 37 -7.20 -5.67 -0.92
CA ILE A 37 -5.77 -6.02 -0.91
C ILE A 37 -4.93 -4.85 -1.43
N LEU A 38 -5.36 -4.16 -2.49
CA LEU A 38 -4.68 -2.97 -3.01
C LEU A 38 -4.61 -1.83 -1.99
N ILE A 39 -5.70 -1.58 -1.26
CA ILE A 39 -5.73 -0.54 -0.21
C ILE A 39 -4.70 -0.90 0.89
N GLY A 40 -4.69 -2.15 1.33
CA GLY A 40 -3.73 -2.64 2.33
C GLY A 40 -2.28 -2.52 1.86
N ALA A 41 -1.99 -2.95 0.63
CA ALA A 41 -0.66 -2.86 0.03
C ALA A 41 -0.21 -1.40 -0.13
N GLY A 42 -1.08 -0.51 -0.59
CA GLY A 42 -0.80 0.92 -0.73
C GLY A 42 -0.46 1.58 0.60
N ALA A 43 -1.22 1.28 1.65
CA ALA A 43 -0.96 1.78 3.00
C ALA A 43 0.39 1.30 3.54
N LEU A 44 0.73 0.01 3.36
CA LEU A 44 2.03 -0.53 3.75
C LEU A 44 3.17 0.19 3.04
N VAL A 45 3.11 0.34 1.72
CA VAL A 45 4.13 1.04 0.93
C VAL A 45 4.28 2.50 1.38
N MET A 46 3.19 3.16 1.74
CA MET A 46 3.22 4.53 2.26
C MET A 46 3.98 4.62 3.60
N ILE A 47 3.72 3.69 4.52
CA ILE A 47 4.40 3.63 5.82
C ILE A 47 5.90 3.35 5.63
N PHE A 48 6.26 2.36 4.81
CA PHE A 48 7.66 2.03 4.52
C PHE A 48 8.41 3.20 3.87
N SER A 49 7.75 3.92 2.96
CA SER A 49 8.33 5.10 2.31
C SER A 49 8.62 6.22 3.31
N PHE A 50 7.70 6.44 4.26
CA PHE A 50 7.88 7.47 5.29
C PHE A 50 9.02 7.12 6.24
N LEU A 51 9.06 5.87 6.72
CA LEU A 51 10.14 5.37 7.58
C LEU A 51 11.51 5.43 6.89
N GLY A 52 11.58 5.07 5.60
CA GLY A 52 12.81 5.17 4.81
C GLY A 52 13.31 6.60 4.69
N CYS A 53 12.41 7.56 4.43
CA CYS A 53 12.76 8.97 4.34
C CYS A 53 13.21 9.56 5.69
N CYS A 54 12.47 9.28 6.77
CA CYS A 54 12.83 9.72 8.12
C CYS A 54 14.17 9.15 8.59
N SER A 55 14.47 7.89 8.24
CA SER A 55 15.73 7.24 8.61
C SER A 55 16.93 7.80 7.86
N ALA A 56 16.74 8.30 6.64
CA ALA A 56 17.79 8.99 5.90
C ALA A 56 18.06 10.39 6.46
N LEU A 57 17.04 11.06 7.01
CA LEU A 57 17.15 12.41 7.55
C LEU A 57 17.78 12.44 8.95
N MET A 58 17.56 11.39 9.74
CA MET A 58 18.08 11.27 11.10
C MET A 58 19.43 10.56 11.01
N GLU A 59 20.53 11.29 11.19
CA GLU A 59 21.94 10.80 11.12
C GLU A 59 22.29 9.71 12.18
N HIS A 60 21.28 9.07 12.76
CA HIS A 60 21.39 7.92 13.64
C HIS A 60 21.56 6.65 12.80
N SER A 61 22.81 6.18 12.69
CA SER A 61 23.19 4.97 11.93
C SER A 61 22.41 3.70 12.34
N THR A 62 21.81 3.68 13.54
CA THR A 62 20.99 2.57 14.05
C THR A 62 19.60 2.49 13.40
N ALA A 63 18.98 3.61 13.04
CA ALA A 63 17.64 3.62 12.43
C ALA A 63 17.67 3.11 10.98
N LEU A 64 18.73 3.46 10.24
CA LEU A 64 18.94 2.99 8.86
C LEU A 64 19.12 1.47 8.79
N TYR A 65 19.82 0.88 9.76
CA TYR A 65 20.00 -0.57 9.88
C TYR A 65 18.69 -1.28 10.24
N ALA A 66 17.86 -0.69 11.10
CA ALA A 66 16.56 -1.27 11.47
C ALA A 66 15.59 -1.32 10.28
N VAL A 67 15.46 -0.22 9.52
CA VAL A 67 14.55 -0.16 8.37
C VAL A 67 15.01 -1.10 7.24
N SER A 68 16.30 -1.18 6.97
CA SER A 68 16.84 -2.13 5.98
C SER A 68 16.69 -3.60 6.41
N SER A 69 16.82 -3.89 7.71
CA SER A 69 16.63 -5.24 8.25
C SER A 69 15.17 -5.69 8.18
N ILE A 70 14.23 -4.80 8.53
CA ILE A 70 12.78 -5.06 8.45
C ILE A 70 12.35 -5.27 7.01
N PHE A 71 12.82 -4.42 6.08
CA PHE A 71 12.50 -4.57 4.66
C PHE A 71 13.00 -5.91 4.11
N ARG A 72 14.23 -6.31 4.49
CA ARG A 72 14.80 -7.61 4.12
C ARG A 72 13.99 -8.76 4.71
N GLN A 73 13.60 -8.68 5.99
CA GLN A 73 12.77 -9.73 6.61
C GLN A 73 11.39 -9.85 5.96
N LEU A 74 10.76 -8.74 5.60
CA LEU A 74 9.45 -8.73 4.93
C LEU A 74 9.54 -9.37 3.55
N ILE A 75 10.59 -9.07 2.77
CA ILE A 75 10.80 -9.67 1.43
C ILE A 75 11.15 -11.17 1.49
N TYR A 76 11.84 -11.62 2.55
CA TYR A 76 12.20 -13.04 2.72
C TYR A 76 11.08 -13.87 3.39
N ARG A 77 10.02 -13.22 3.91
CA ARG A 77 8.87 -13.86 4.57
C ARG A 77 7.59 -13.86 3.74
N LEU A 78 7.51 -13.01 2.71
CA LEU A 78 6.51 -13.11 1.64
C LEU A 78 6.96 -14.15 0.61
#